data_AF-A0A518FPH8-F1
#
_entry.id   AF-A0A518FPH8-F1
#
_cell.length_a   1.000
_cell.length_b   1.000
_cell.length_c   1.000
_cell.angle_alpha   90.00
_cell.angle_beta   90.00
_cell.angle_gamma   90.00
#
_symmetry.space_group_name_H-M   'P 1'
#
loop_
_entity.id
_entity.type
_entity.pdbx_description
1 polymer ?
#
loop_
_entity_poly.entity_id
_entity_poly.type
_entity_poly.pdbx_seq_one_letter_code
_entity_poly.pdbx_strand_id
1 'polypeptide(L)'
;MISVKKKLTVLRGAFYFVPVLLVIYAMSIGPVFGYLLAQDDDIPHSFGQFVDNFYAPLKWIINQSDALSDLFGSYIKICMELF
;
A
#
# COMPACT_ATOMS: atom_id res chain seq x y z
N MET A 1 26.03 18.85 20.46
CA MET A 1 25.10 18.31 21.50
C MET A 1 23.67 18.75 21.14
N ILE A 2 22.89 17.89 20.48
CA ILE A 2 21.53 18.23 20.04
C ILE A 2 20.64 18.30 21.29
N SER A 3 20.14 19.51 21.60
CA SER A 3 19.26 19.76 22.74
C SER A 3 18.05 18.83 22.73
N VAL A 4 17.70 18.26 23.88
CA VAL A 4 16.60 17.29 24.08
C VAL A 4 15.28 17.78 23.47
N LYS A 5 15.04 19.09 23.48
CA LYS A 5 13.86 19.72 22.84
C LYS A 5 13.80 19.49 21.32
N LYS A 6 14.94 19.56 20.61
CA LYS A 6 15.01 19.30 19.16
C LYS A 6 14.75 17.82 18.84
N LYS A 7 15.26 16.90 19.67
CA LYS A 7 14.96 15.46 19.53
C LYS A 7 13.47 15.17 19.68
N LEU A 8 12.81 15.79 20.67
CA LEU A 8 11.38 15.57 20.91
C LEU A 8 10.50 16.06 19.74
N THR A 9 10.84 17.19 19.11
CA THR A 9 10.12 17.72 17.95
C THR A 9 10.28 16.84 16.71
N VAL A 10 11.50 16.36 16.44
CA VAL A 10 11.73 15.41 15.34
C VAL A 10 11.00 14.09 15.58
N LEU A 11 11.00 13.60 16.82
CA LEU A 11 10.28 12.37 17.18
C LEU A 11 8.77 12.53 17.00
N ARG A 12 8.19 13.68 17.38
CA ARG A 12 6.78 14.00 17.10
C ARG A 12 6.48 14.07 15.60
N GLY A 13 7.36 14.70 14.82
CA GLY A 13 7.21 14.76 13.37
C GLY A 13 7.21 13.37 12.73
N ALA A 14 8.13 12.50 13.14
CA ALA A 14 8.17 11.10 12.71
C ALA A 14 6.90 10.34 13.09
N PHE A 15 6.36 10.59 14.29
CA PHE A 15 5.13 9.94 14.77
C PHE A 15 3.89 10.30 13.93
N TYR A 16 3.82 11.52 13.39
CA TYR A 16 2.75 11.91 12.45
C TYR A 16 3.01 11.45 11.02
N PHE A 17 4.27 11.28 10.63
CA PHE A 17 4.63 10.83 9.30
C PHE A 17 4.30 9.35 9.07
N VAL A 18 4.52 8.50 10.08
CA VAL A 18 4.21 7.06 10.01
C VAL A 18 2.75 6.75 9.63
N PRO A 19 1.71 7.32 10.28
CA PRO A 19 0.33 7.05 9.89
C PRO A 19 0.01 7.58 8.48
N VAL A 20 0.57 8.72 8.08
CA VAL A 20 0.42 9.23 6.71
C VAL A 20 1.02 8.25 5.70
N LEU A 21 2.21 7.71 5.99
CA LEU A 21 2.83 6.68 5.14
C LEU A 21 2.00 5.40 5.07
N LEU A 22 1.40 4.98 6.20
CA LEU A 22 0.54 3.80 6.22
C LEU A 22 -0.72 3.99 5.37
N VAL A 23 -1.32 5.19 5.41
CA VAL A 23 -2.47 5.51 4.55
C VAL A 23 -2.05 5.50 3.08
N ILE A 24 -0.92 6.12 2.74
CA ILE A 24 -0.39 6.12 1.36
C ILE A 24 -0.12 4.67 0.90
N TYR A 25 0.51 3.86 1.75
CA TYR A 25 0.77 2.45 1.49
C TYR A 25 -0.52 1.65 1.27
N ALA A 26 -1.51 1.80 2.15
CA ALA A 26 -2.78 1.09 2.02
C ALA A 26 -3.57 1.55 0.78
N MET A 27 -3.45 2.81 0.39
CA MET A 27 -4.09 3.33 -0.82
C MET A 27 -3.32 2.97 -2.10
N SER A 28 -1.99 2.82 -2.07
CA SER A 28 -1.23 2.52 -3.29
C SER A 28 -1.44 1.11 -3.82
N ILE A 29 -1.97 0.17 -3.02
CA ILE A 29 -2.21 -1.21 -3.45
C ILE A 29 -3.16 -1.31 -4.65
N GLY A 30 -4.23 -0.50 -4.71
CA GLY A 30 -5.23 -0.57 -5.77
C GLY A 30 -4.67 -0.20 -7.14
N PRO A 31 -4.08 0.99 -7.29
CA PRO A 31 -3.41 1.40 -8.53
C PRO A 31 -2.31 0.44 -8.96
N VAL A 32 -1.50 -0.05 -8.01
CA VAL A 32 -0.40 -0.98 -8.34
C VAL A 32 -0.94 -2.32 -8.86
N PHE A 33 -1.90 -2.93 -8.18
CA PHE A 33 -2.49 -4.18 -8.66
C PHE A 33 -3.33 -3.98 -9.92
N GLY A 34 -4.01 -2.85 -10.07
CA GLY A 34 -4.74 -2.52 -11.29
C GLY A 34 -3.80 -2.39 -12.50
N TYR A 35 -2.67 -1.69 -12.34
CA TYR A 35 -1.63 -1.60 -13.37
C TYR A 35 -1.05 -2.98 -13.70
N LEU A 36 -0.75 -3.80 -12.68
CA LEU A 36 -0.23 -5.16 -12.88
C LEU A 36 -1.21 -6.05 -13.68
N LEU A 37 -2.50 -5.97 -13.38
CA LEU A 37 -3.53 -6.76 -14.04
C LEU A 37 -3.84 -6.26 -15.46
N ALA A 38 -3.65 -4.96 -15.73
CA ALA A 38 -3.86 -4.39 -17.05
C ALA A 38 -2.71 -4.70 -18.04
N GLN A 39 -1.50 -4.97 -17.53
CA GLN A 39 -0.34 -5.35 -18.35
C GLN A 39 -0.07 -6.85 -18.23
N ASP A 40 -0.84 -7.64 -18.98
CA ASP A 40 -0.87 -9.11 -18.89
C ASP A 40 0.49 -9.80 -19.16
N ASP A 41 1.33 -9.25 -20.06
CA ASP A 41 2.53 -9.98 -20.54
C ASP A 41 3.87 -9.21 -20.48
N ASP A 42 3.86 -7.90 -20.20
CA ASP A 42 5.08 -7.06 -20.31
C ASP A 42 5.81 -6.83 -18.97
N ILE A 43 5.26 -7.36 -17.88
CA ILE A 43 5.80 -7.13 -16.53
C ILE A 43 6.71 -8.30 -16.11
N PRO A 44 7.97 -8.04 -15.71
CA PRO A 44 8.84 -9.07 -15.19
C PRO A 44 8.21 -9.80 -14.01
N HIS A 45 8.23 -11.13 -14.04
CA HIS A 45 7.70 -11.97 -12.95
C HIS A 45 8.30 -11.62 -11.58
N SER A 46 9.56 -11.15 -11.54
CA SER A 46 10.22 -10.68 -10.32
C SER A 46 9.55 -9.44 -9.72
N PHE A 47 8.98 -8.56 -10.54
CA PHE A 47 8.25 -7.39 -10.08
C PHE A 47 6.90 -7.76 -9.48
N GLY A 48 6.16 -8.68 -10.11
CA GLY A 48 4.92 -9.21 -9.54
C GLY A 48 5.13 -9.86 -8.15
N GLN A 49 6.18 -10.68 -8.01
CA GLN A 49 6.57 -11.25 -6.72
C GLN A 49 6.97 -10.20 -5.68
N PHE A 50 7.70 -9.17 -6.10
CA PHE A 50 8.06 -8.08 -5.19
C PHE A 50 6.82 -7.36 -4.66
N VAL A 51 5.88 -7.01 -5.55
CA VAL A 51 4.63 -6.34 -5.16
C VAL A 51 3.81 -7.22 -4.22
N ASP A 52 3.69 -8.51 -4.51
CA ASP A 52 2.94 -9.44 -3.69
C ASP A 52 3.50 -9.52 -2.26
N ASN A 53 4.83 -9.63 -2.15
CA ASN A 53 5.52 -9.63 -0.85
C ASN A 53 5.41 -8.28 -0.13
N PHE A 54 5.49 -7.16 -0.84
CA PHE A 54 5.40 -5.82 -0.27
C PHE A 54 4.02 -5.53 0.33
N TYR A 55 2.95 -6.04 -0.29
CA TYR A 55 1.57 -5.90 0.18
C TYR A 55 1.05 -7.08 1.00
N ALA A 56 1.89 -8.08 1.30
CA ALA A 56 1.49 -9.28 2.03
C ALA A 56 0.76 -8.99 3.36
N PRO A 57 1.18 -8.02 4.21
CA PRO A 57 0.44 -7.69 5.43
C PRO A 57 -0.97 -7.17 5.15
N LEU A 58 -1.13 -6.36 4.10
CA LEU A 58 -2.43 -5.80 3.73
C LEU A 58 -3.35 -6.89 3.18
N LYS A 59 -2.82 -7.75 2.29
CA LYS A 59 -3.53 -8.93 1.78
C LYS A 59 -3.98 -9.86 2.88
N TRP A 60 -3.13 -10.09 3.89
CA TRP A 60 -3.48 -10.91 5.04
C TRP A 60 -4.70 -10.35 5.78
N ILE A 61 -4.75 -9.03 6.02
CA ILE A 61 -5.90 -8.36 6.66
C ILE A 61 -7.15 -8.44 5.79
N ILE A 62 -7.03 -8.15 4.50
CA ILE A 62 -8.16 -8.20 3.54
C ILE A 62 -8.80 -9.60 3.54
N ASN A 63 -7.98 -10.64 3.58
CA ASN A 63 -8.43 -12.04 3.59
C ASN A 63 -9.07 -12.49 4.91
N GLN A 64 -9.06 -11.68 5.98
CA GLN A 64 -9.76 -12.00 7.23
C GLN A 64 -11.27 -11.74 7.14
N SER A 65 -11.75 -11.02 6.12
CA SER A 65 -13.16 -10.65 6.00
C SER A 65 -13.62 -10.60 4.56
N ASP A 66 -14.70 -11.31 4.26
CA ASP A 66 -15.32 -11.32 2.93
C ASP A 66 -15.69 -9.89 2.48
N ALA A 67 -16.23 -9.07 3.40
CA ALA A 67 -16.57 -7.68 3.11
C ALA A 67 -15.34 -6.83 2.71
N LEU A 68 -14.18 -7.07 3.33
CA LEU A 68 -12.94 -6.39 2.95
C LEU A 68 -12.41 -6.91 1.61
N SER A 69 -12.52 -8.21 1.35
CA SER A 69 -12.16 -8.82 0.08
C SER A 69 -13.00 -8.25 -1.08
N ASP A 70 -14.32 -8.16 -0.91
CA ASP A 70 -15.25 -7.58 -1.89
C ASP A 70 -14.96 -6.09 -2.14
N LEU A 71 -14.70 -5.34 -1.07
CA LEU A 71 -14.32 -3.94 -1.16
C LEU A 71 -12.99 -3.76 -1.89
N PHE A 72 -12.00 -4.61 -1.60
CA PHE A 72 -10.70 -4.60 -2.26
C PHE A 72 -10.79 -4.93 -3.75
N GLY A 73 -11.56 -5.96 -4.12
CA GLY A 73 -11.83 -6.29 -5.52
C GLY A 73 -12.49 -5.12 -6.27
N SER A 74 -13.50 -4.49 -5.65
CA SER A 74 -14.14 -3.30 -6.19
C SER A 74 -13.17 -2.13 -6.35
N TYR A 75 -12.28 -1.94 -5.37
CA TYR A 75 -11.26 -0.89 -5.41
C TYR A 75 -10.26 -1.08 -6.56
N ILE A 76 -9.71 -2.29 -6.72
CA ILE A 76 -8.82 -2.61 -7.84
C ILE A 76 -9.54 -2.37 -9.17
N LYS A 77 -10.81 -2.78 -9.29
CA LYS A 77 -11.60 -2.57 -10.51
C LYS A 77 -11.73 -1.09 -10.87
N ILE A 78 -12.06 -0.23 -9.89
CA ILE A 78 -12.11 1.22 -10.09
C ILE A 78 -10.73 1.75 -10.54
N CYS A 79 -9.64 1.27 -9.94
CA CYS A 79 -8.30 1.65 -10.35
C CYS A 79 -7.99 1.21 -11.78
N MET A 80 -8.37 0.01 -12.19
CA MET A 80 -8.19 -0.46 -13.58
C MET A 80 -8.97 0.40 -14.59
N GLU A 81 -10.17 0.89 -14.24
CA GLU A 81 -10.94 1.77 -15.12
C GLU A 81 -10.33 3.19 -15.26
N LEU A 82 -9.42 3.57 -14.37
CA LEU A 82 -8.76 4.88 -14.36
C LEU A 82 -7.43 4.90 -15.12
N PHE A 83 -6.88 3.74 -15.53
CA PHE A 83 -5.60 3.60 -16.23
C PHE A 83 -5.77 2.89 -17.57
#